data_AF-A0A8T4TUS9-F1
#
_entry.id   AF-A0A8T4TUS9-F1
#
_cell.length_a   1.000
_cell.length_b   1.000
_cell.length_c   1.000
_cell.angle_alpha   90.00
_cell.angle_beta   90.00
_cell.angle_gamma   90.00
#
_symmetry.space_group_name_H-M   'P 1'
#
loop_
_entity.id
_entity.type
_entity.pdbx_description
1 polymer ?
#
loop_
_entity_poly.entity_id
_entity_poly.type
_entity_poly.pdbx_seq_one_letter_code
_entity_poly.pdbx_strand_id
1 'polypeptide(L)'
;MDIHNFKGQFDRSLERIKESKEISEINKGIIFKFKDYLLSEGIGICKINRYLQDLMKLSRMIKKPLPEASKDDLTSSHTLKGGDSF
;
A
#
# COMPACT_ATOMS: atom_id res chain seq x y z
N MET A 1 1.13 5.36 24.80
CA MET A 1 1.12 4.90 23.39
C MET A 1 0.28 3.64 23.36
N ASP A 2 -1.01 3.79 23.08
CA ASP A 2 -2.02 2.73 23.31
C ASP A 2 -1.94 1.62 22.27
N ILE A 3 -1.42 0.48 22.69
CA ILE A 3 -1.37 -0.78 21.94
C ILE A 3 -2.76 -1.25 21.51
N HIS A 4 -3.83 -0.83 22.19
CA HIS A 4 -5.22 -1.22 21.89
C HIS A 4 -5.84 -0.49 20.69
N ASN A 5 -5.27 0.64 20.23
CA ASN A 5 -5.89 1.43 19.16
C ASN A 5 -5.43 1.05 17.74
N PHE A 6 -4.39 0.22 17.61
CA PHE A 6 -3.84 -0.15 16.30
C PHE A 6 -4.74 -1.11 15.53
N LYS A 7 -5.41 -2.03 16.24
CA LYS A 7 -6.35 -2.97 15.62
C LYS A 7 -7.56 -2.23 15.03
N GLY A 8 -8.12 -1.26 15.77
CA GLY A 8 -9.25 -0.45 15.30
C GLY A 8 -8.88 0.44 14.10
N GLN A 9 -7.68 1.03 14.08
CA GLN A 9 -7.23 1.82 12.93
C GLN A 9 -6.96 0.97 11.69
N PHE A 10 -6.46 -0.24 11.90
CA PHE A 10 -6.26 -1.21 10.83
C PHE A 10 -7.58 -1.65 10.21
N ASP A 11 -8.57 -1.99 11.03
CA ASP A 11 -9.90 -2.42 10.58
C ASP A 11 -10.59 -1.31 9.76
N ARG A 12 -10.60 -0.08 10.29
CA ARG A 12 -11.11 1.10 9.56
C ARG A 12 -10.40 1.34 8.23
N SER A 13 -9.09 1.09 8.17
CA SER A 13 -8.33 1.22 6.92
C SER A 13 -8.76 0.17 5.90
N LEU A 14 -9.03 -1.06 6.34
CA LEU A 14 -9.55 -2.12 5.48
C LEU A 14 -10.97 -1.84 4.99
N GLU A 15 -11.86 -1.37 5.86
CA GLU A 15 -13.20 -0.95 5.48
C GLU A 15 -13.13 0.16 4.43
N ARG A 16 -12.26 1.16 4.64
CA ARG A 16 -12.05 2.24 3.68
C ARG A 16 -11.54 1.75 2.32
N ILE A 17 -10.66 0.75 2.28
CA ILE A 17 -10.20 0.11 1.03
C ILE A 17 -11.37 -0.60 0.35
N LYS A 18 -12.16 -1.35 1.12
CA LYS A 18 -13.29 -2.14 0.62
C LYS A 18 -14.38 -1.24 0.03
N GLU A 19 -14.72 -0.16 0.71
CA GLU A 19 -15.75 0.80 0.30
C GLU A 19 -15.26 1.83 -0.73
N SER A 20 -13.95 1.95 -0.95
CA SER A 20 -13.42 2.91 -1.91
C SER A 20 -13.89 2.57 -3.33
N LYS A 21 -14.56 3.52 -3.98
CA LYS A 21 -14.93 3.44 -5.41
C LYS A 21 -13.78 3.79 -6.35
N GLU A 22 -12.70 4.37 -5.80
CA GLU A 22 -11.54 4.81 -6.57
C GLU A 22 -10.57 3.65 -6.86
N ILE A 23 -10.61 2.60 -6.04
CA ILE A 23 -9.76 1.42 -6.19
C ILE A 23 -10.54 0.36 -6.95
N SER A 24 -9.97 -0.16 -8.04
CA SER A 24 -10.54 -1.30 -8.76
C SER A 24 -10.63 -2.54 -7.88
N GLU A 25 -11.68 -3.36 -8.06
CA GLU A 25 -11.88 -4.62 -7.32
C GLU A 25 -10.67 -5.56 -7.42
N ILE A 26 -9.95 -5.55 -8.55
CA ILE A 26 -8.72 -6.33 -8.74
C ILE A 26 -7.63 -5.86 -7.75
N ASN A 27 -7.43 -4.55 -7.64
CA ASN A 27 -6.45 -3.96 -6.72
C ASN A 27 -6.85 -4.21 -5.26
N LYS A 28 -8.14 -4.14 -4.93
CA LYS A 28 -8.63 -4.51 -3.59
C LYS A 28 -8.25 -5.95 -3.26
N GLY A 29 -8.53 -6.90 -4.16
CA GLY A 29 -8.18 -8.30 -3.97
C GLY A 29 -6.69 -8.53 -3.70
N ILE A 30 -5.82 -7.80 -4.40
CA ILE A 30 -4.37 -7.88 -4.21
C ILE A 30 -3.95 -7.31 -2.86
N ILE A 31 -4.47 -6.15 -2.49
CA ILE A 31 -4.21 -5.52 -1.19
C ILE A 31 -4.61 -6.47 -0.04
N PHE A 32 -5.76 -7.14 -0.17
CA PHE A 32 -6.20 -8.13 0.83
C PHE A 32 -5.33 -9.39 0.87
N LYS A 33 -4.89 -9.91 -0.28
CA LYS A 33 -3.93 -11.04 -0.32
C LYS A 33 -2.58 -10.66 0.28
N PHE A 34 -2.08 -9.47 -0.03
CA PHE A 34 -0.81 -8.98 0.51
C PHE A 34 -0.87 -8.77 2.02
N LYS A 35 -2.00 -8.26 2.52
CA LYS A 35 -2.29 -8.18 3.97
C LYS A 35 -2.22 -9.57 4.61
N ASP A 36 -2.87 -10.57 4.03
CA ASP A 36 -2.89 -11.94 4.55
C ASP A 36 -1.49 -12.56 4.60
N TYR A 37 -0.71 -12.36 3.52
CA TYR A 37 0.71 -12.76 3.47
C TYR A 37 1.53 -12.11 4.60
N LEU A 38 1.42 -10.79 4.79
CA LEU A 38 2.15 -10.07 5.84
C LEU A 38 1.74 -10.54 7.25
N LEU A 39 0.47 -10.88 7.46
CA LEU A 39 0.00 -11.47 8.71
C LEU A 39 0.60 -12.86 8.93
N SER A 40 0.66 -13.69 7.88
CA SER A 40 1.29 -15.02 7.92
C SER A 40 2.80 -14.95 8.21
N GLU A 41 3.48 -13.90 7.76
CA GLU A 41 4.90 -13.63 8.05
C GLU A 41 5.13 -13.07 9.47
N GLY A 42 4.07 -12.85 10.26
CA GLY A 42 4.17 -12.30 11.61
C GLY A 42 4.51 -10.81 11.65
N ILE A 43 4.25 -10.07 10.57
CA ILE A 43 4.53 -8.63 10.49
C ILE A 43 3.55 -7.87 11.40
N GLY A 44 4.09 -6.97 12.23
CA GLY A 44 3.29 -6.16 13.14
C GLY A 44 2.28 -5.26 12.40
N ILE A 45 1.07 -5.15 12.95
CA ILE A 45 -0.08 -4.41 12.39
C ILE A 45 0.29 -2.97 11.99
N CYS A 46 1.18 -2.29 12.71
CA CYS A 46 1.63 -0.94 12.37
C CYS A 46 2.33 -0.87 11.01
N LYS A 47 3.19 -1.86 10.69
CA LYS A 47 3.88 -1.94 9.40
C LYS A 47 2.89 -2.28 8.29
N ILE A 48 2.00 -3.25 8.53
CA ILE A 48 0.95 -3.61 7.57
C ILE A 48 0.07 -2.40 7.27
N ASN A 49 -0.36 -1.66 8.29
CA ASN A 49 -1.15 -0.45 8.10
C ASN A 49 -0.42 0.60 7.26
N ARG A 50 0.89 0.79 7.47
CA ARG A 50 1.69 1.69 6.64
C ARG A 50 1.67 1.25 5.18
N TYR A 51 1.94 -0.04 4.91
CA TYR A 51 1.90 -0.59 3.56
C TYR A 51 0.53 -0.47 2.91
N LEU A 52 -0.56 -0.68 3.65
CA LEU A 52 -1.92 -0.51 3.13
C LEU A 52 -2.20 0.93 2.71
N GLN A 53 -1.73 1.91 3.48
CA GLN A 53 -1.87 3.34 3.13
C GLN A 53 -1.06 3.69 1.88
N ASP A 54 0.18 3.20 1.78
CA ASP A 54 1.03 3.38 0.59
C ASP A 54 0.38 2.71 -0.64
N LEU A 55 -0.12 1.48 -0.52
CA LEU A 55 -0.82 0.78 -1.60
C LEU A 55 -2.12 1.45 -2.02
N MET A 56 -2.87 2.04 -1.07
CA MET A 56 -4.05 2.84 -1.39
C MET A 56 -3.67 4.08 -2.20
N LYS A 57 -2.59 4.77 -1.81
CA LYS A 57 -2.10 5.95 -2.53
C LYS A 57 -1.64 5.57 -3.94
N LEU A 58 -0.90 4.48 -4.08
CA LEU A 58 -0.46 3.94 -5.37
C LEU A 58 -1.63 3.52 -6.24
N SER A 59 -2.62 2.84 -5.68
CA SER A 59 -3.83 2.42 -6.41
C SER A 59 -4.68 3.59 -6.91
N ARG A 60 -4.60 4.75 -6.24
CA ARG A 60 -5.24 5.99 -6.70
C ARG A 60 -4.44 6.67 -7.81
N MET A 61 -3.11 6.63 -7.72
CA MET A 61 -2.23 7.26 -8.72
C MET A 61 -2.16 6.43 -10.01
N ILE A 62 -2.13 5.11 -9.88
CA ILE A 62 -1.97 4.18 -10.99
C ILE A 62 -3.36 3.65 -11.37
N LYS A 63 -3.87 4.04 -12.54
CA LYS A 63 -5.11 3.49 -13.13
C LYS A 63 -4.98 2.03 -13.59
N LYS A 64 -3.80 1.42 -13.44
CA LYS A 64 -3.47 0.04 -13.81
C LYS A 64 -3.52 -0.89 -12.61
N PRO A 65 -3.63 -2.21 -12.84
CA PRO A 65 -3.59 -3.17 -11.76
C PRO A 65 -2.19 -3.20 -11.09
N LEU A 66 -2.16 -3.24 -9.76
CA LEU A 66 -0.94 -3.25 -8.94
C LEU A 66 0.12 -4.34 -9.27
N PRO A 67 -0.20 -5.56 -9.74
CA PRO A 67 0.82 -6.55 -10.04
C PRO A 67 1.47 -6.30 -11.41
N GLU A 68 0.86 -5.46 -12.25
CA GLU A 68 1.45 -4.94 -13.49
C GLU A 68 2.18 -3.61 -13.28
N ALA A 69 2.06 -2.98 -12.10
CA ALA A 69 2.89 -1.85 -11.71
C ALA A 69 4.30 -2.37 -11.43
N SER A 70 5.07 -2.54 -12.50
CA SER A 70 6.48 -2.92 -12.44
C SER A 70 7.27 -1.88 -11.64
N LYS A 71 8.39 -2.27 -11.01
CA LYS A 71 9.31 -1.34 -10.33
C LYS A 71 9.65 -0.11 -11.19
N ASP A 72 9.64 -0.29 -12.51
CA ASP A 72 9.85 0.74 -13.54
C ASP A 72 8.83 1.91 -13.48
N ASP A 73 7.56 1.62 -13.17
CA ASP A 73 6.48 2.61 -13.07
C ASP A 73 6.63 3.49 -11.80
N LEU A 74 7.21 2.92 -10.73
CA LEU A 74 7.57 3.61 -9.49
C LEU A 74 8.87 4.42 -9.60
N THR A 75 9.78 4.06 -10.51
CA THR A 75 11.09 4.72 -10.68
C THR A 75 11.08 5.87 -11.69
N SER A 76 10.00 6.08 -12.45
CA SER A 76 9.98 7.18 -13.42
C SER A 76 9.83 8.59 -12.80
N SER A 77 9.81 8.69 -11.47
CA SER A 77 10.13 9.93 -10.73
C SER A 77 11.57 9.93 -10.22
N HIS A 78 12.53 9.51 -11.04
CA HIS A 78 13.95 9.74 -10.81
C HIS A 78 14.59 10.37 -12.06
N THR A 79 14.21 11.61 -12.35
CA THR A 79 15.04 12.46 -13.18
C THR A 79 15.21 13.81 -12.49
N LEU A 80 16.49 14.16 -12.28
CA LEU A 80 17.08 15.49 -12.09
C LEU A 80 17.25 16.01 -10.65
N LYS A 81 18.39 15.64 -10.05
CA LYS A 81 19.46 16.49 -9.49
C LYS A 81 20.21 15.66 -8.47
N GLY A 82 21.51 15.47 -8.51
CA GLY A 82 22.58 15.95 -9.37
C GLY A 82 23.82 15.26 -8.78
N GLY A 83 24.65 14.68 -9.63
CA GLY A 83 25.92 14.15 -9.17
C GLY A 83 26.81 15.31 -8.77
N ASP A 84 27.30 15.28 -7.53
CA ASP A 84 28.55 15.91 -7.20
C ASP A 84 29.54 14.78 -6.94
N SER A 85 30.39 14.60 -7.95
CA SER A 85 31.64 13.86 -7.87
C SER A 85 32.69 14.74 -7.18
N PHE A 86 33.63 14.05 -6.52
CA PHE A 86 34.88 14.53 -5.91
C PHE A 86 34.79 15.13 -4.50
#